data_AF-G0P5X5-F1
#
_entry.id   AF-G0P5X5-F1
#
_cell.length_a   1.000
_cell.length_b   1.000
_cell.length_c   1.000
_cell.angle_alpha   90.00
_cell.angle_beta   90.00
_cell.angle_gamma   90.00
#
_symmetry.space_group_name_H-M   'P 1'
#
loop_
_entity.id
_entity.type
_entity.pdbx_description
1 polymer ?
#
loop_
_entity_poly.entity_id
_entity_poly.type
_entity_poly.pdbx_seq_one_letter_code
_entity_poly.pdbx_strand_id
1 'polypeptide(L)'
;MKAVVFYFLFLLKSADSCLKINYAEPPPCACESLALDSSNMQNEIGSVDFYQNVSAYSVKAPIVSIDDCSGTVYCEGEYSLVVFDTDKVTMFDKYSADGFCDPFTQTWNVDKDGSGSLTTFKTLRGLCVDYSPPKTTPKPGVFVFEPYSGYLNGNNNQLRTFSCNMWR
;
A
#
# COMPACT_ATOMS: atom_id res chain seq x y z
N MET A 1 6.64 -73.47 -21.02
CA MET A 1 6.39 -72.43 -20.01
C MET A 1 6.72 -71.04 -20.57
N LYS A 2 5.98 -70.54 -21.56
CA LYS A 2 6.21 -69.16 -22.12
C LYS A 2 4.91 -68.48 -22.60
N ALA A 3 3.84 -69.24 -22.86
CA ALA A 3 2.58 -68.68 -23.36
C ALA A 3 1.64 -68.14 -22.25
N VAL A 4 1.85 -68.51 -20.98
CA VAL A 4 0.95 -68.12 -19.88
C VAL A 4 1.22 -66.68 -19.39
N VAL A 5 2.44 -66.17 -19.57
CA VAL A 5 2.84 -64.83 -19.11
C VAL A 5 2.22 -63.71 -19.95
N PHE A 6 1.96 -63.96 -21.23
CA PHE A 6 1.38 -62.94 -22.13
C PHE A 6 -0.11 -62.67 -21.89
N TYR A 7 -0.85 -63.57 -21.25
CA TYR A 7 -2.29 -63.39 -21.01
C TYR A 7 -2.59 -62.46 -19.82
N PHE A 8 -1.63 -62.31 -18.88
CA PHE A 8 -1.81 -61.47 -17.69
C PHE A 8 -1.64 -59.97 -17.96
N LEU A 9 -1.00 -59.59 -19.08
CA LEU A 9 -0.74 -58.18 -19.42
C LEU A 9 -1.94 -57.50 -20.10
N PHE A 10 -2.93 -58.24 -20.59
CA PHE A 10 -4.13 -57.68 -21.23
C PHE A 10 -5.25 -57.29 -20.24
N LEU A 11 -5.12 -57.64 -18.96
CA LEU A 11 -6.11 -57.31 -17.92
C LEU A 11 -5.87 -55.95 -17.26
N LEU A 12 -4.72 -55.31 -17.49
CA LEU A 12 -4.48 -53.92 -17.08
C LEU A 12 -5.05 -52.97 -18.14
N LYS A 13 -6.38 -53.05 -18.35
CA LYS A 13 -7.13 -51.92 -18.90
C LYS A 13 -7.03 -50.83 -17.83
N SER A 14 -6.14 -49.86 -18.04
CA SER A 14 -6.12 -48.64 -17.25
C SER A 14 -7.51 -48.03 -17.35
N ALA A 15 -8.32 -48.23 -16.31
CA ALA A 15 -9.54 -47.48 -16.17
C ALA A 15 -9.08 -46.05 -15.97
N ASP A 16 -9.22 -45.23 -17.02
CA ASP A 16 -9.13 -43.77 -16.94
C ASP A 16 -10.30 -43.30 -16.06
N SER A 17 -10.19 -43.55 -14.76
CA SER A 17 -11.05 -42.96 -13.75
C SER A 17 -10.64 -41.51 -13.64
N CYS A 18 -11.15 -40.68 -14.56
CA CYS A 18 -11.20 -39.25 -14.37
C CYS A 18 -12.04 -39.00 -13.12
N LEU A 19 -11.37 -38.73 -11.99
CA LEU A 19 -12.02 -38.19 -10.81
C LEU A 19 -12.63 -36.86 -11.21
N LYS A 20 -13.94 -36.84 -11.48
CA LYS A 20 -14.69 -35.63 -11.71
C LYS A 20 -14.81 -34.89 -10.38
N ILE A 21 -13.85 -34.02 -10.11
CA ILE A 21 -13.93 -33.13 -8.96
C ILE A 21 -14.95 -32.05 -9.35
N ASN A 22 -16.13 -32.11 -8.75
CA ASN A 22 -17.08 -31.02 -8.83
C ASN A 22 -16.54 -29.89 -7.93
N TYR A 23 -15.56 -29.13 -8.41
CA TYR A 23 -15.21 -27.88 -7.76
C TYR A 23 -16.40 -26.95 -7.92
N ALA A 24 -16.98 -26.53 -6.79
CA ALA A 24 -17.83 -25.36 -6.80
C ALA A 24 -16.96 -24.19 -7.28
N GLU A 25 -17.35 -23.58 -8.39
CA GLU A 25 -16.67 -22.39 -8.90
C GLU A 25 -16.73 -21.32 -7.80
N PRO A 26 -15.59 -20.72 -7.43
CA PRO A 26 -15.58 -19.67 -6.43
C PRO A 26 -16.48 -18.53 -6.92
N PRO A 27 -17.24 -17.89 -6.03
CA PRO A 27 -18.05 -16.74 -6.40
C PRO A 27 -17.15 -15.60 -6.93
N PRO A 28 -17.68 -14.68 -7.75
CA PRO A 28 -16.93 -13.52 -8.22
C PRO A 28 -16.38 -12.68 -7.07
N CYS A 29 -15.20 -12.10 -7.27
CA CYS A 29 -14.61 -11.16 -6.32
C CYS A 29 -15.35 -9.82 -6.36
N ALA A 30 -15.94 -9.45 -5.22
CA ALA A 30 -16.72 -8.22 -5.02
C ALA A 30 -16.31 -7.54 -3.70
N CYS A 31 -15.04 -7.66 -3.32
CA CYS A 31 -14.52 -7.02 -2.11
C CYS A 31 -14.66 -5.50 -2.19
N GLU A 32 -15.05 -4.90 -1.06
CA GLU A 32 -15.33 -3.47 -1.01
C GLU A 32 -14.03 -2.66 -0.96
N SER A 33 -13.92 -1.66 -1.83
CA SER A 33 -12.79 -0.75 -1.90
C SER A 33 -13.28 0.66 -2.22
N LEU A 34 -12.73 1.67 -1.54
CA LEU A 34 -13.13 3.06 -1.71
C LEU A 34 -11.90 3.97 -1.76
N ALA A 35 -11.83 4.80 -2.79
CA ALA A 35 -10.87 5.89 -2.86
C ALA A 35 -11.42 7.09 -2.08
N LEU A 36 -10.74 7.43 -0.98
CA LEU A 36 -11.10 8.57 -0.15
C LEU A 36 -10.41 9.84 -0.67
N ASP A 37 -11.13 10.95 -0.60
CA ASP A 37 -10.65 12.29 -0.91
C ASP A 37 -11.28 13.31 0.06
N SER A 38 -10.98 14.59 -0.15
CA SER A 38 -11.49 15.68 0.70
C SER A 38 -13.02 15.82 0.69
N SER A 39 -13.73 15.25 -0.28
CA SER A 39 -15.18 15.34 -0.41
C SER A 39 -15.93 14.25 0.35
N ASN A 40 -15.34 13.04 0.49
CA ASN A 40 -16.01 11.89 1.10
C ASN A 40 -15.40 11.47 2.45
N MET A 41 -14.14 11.82 2.76
CA MET A 41 -13.44 11.31 3.95
C MET A 41 -14.15 11.66 5.26
N GLN A 42 -14.80 12.83 5.36
CA GLN A 42 -15.54 13.20 6.57
C GLN A 42 -16.73 12.28 6.85
N ASN A 43 -17.39 11.77 5.81
CA ASN A 43 -18.54 10.88 5.96
C ASN A 43 -18.10 9.44 6.22
N GLU A 44 -17.02 9.01 5.56
CA GLU A 44 -16.57 7.61 5.59
C GLU A 44 -15.70 7.27 6.80
N ILE A 45 -14.84 8.21 7.20
CA ILE A 45 -13.84 8.00 8.26
C ILE A 45 -13.89 9.07 9.35
N GLY A 46 -14.84 10.01 9.31
CA GLY A 46 -14.93 11.11 10.28
C GLY A 46 -15.14 10.68 11.74
N SER A 47 -15.62 9.47 11.98
CA SER A 47 -15.73 8.88 13.32
C SER A 47 -14.45 8.22 13.83
N VAL A 48 -13.44 8.06 12.97
CA VAL A 48 -12.16 7.44 13.33
C VAL A 48 -11.26 8.51 13.95
N ASP A 49 -10.68 8.25 15.13
CA ASP A 49 -9.83 9.23 15.84
C ASP A 49 -8.66 9.74 14.97
N PHE A 50 -8.15 8.89 14.08
CA PHE A 50 -7.08 9.23 13.15
C PHE A 50 -7.49 10.27 12.08
N TYR A 51 -8.78 10.50 11.89
CA TYR A 51 -9.29 11.50 10.94
C TYR A 51 -8.71 12.89 11.20
N GLN A 52 -8.68 13.32 12.48
CA GLN A 52 -8.18 14.64 12.86
C GLN A 52 -6.71 14.83 12.49
N ASN A 53 -5.93 13.74 12.50
CA ASN A 53 -4.52 13.78 12.11
C ASN A 53 -4.37 13.99 10.60
N VAL A 54 -5.19 13.35 9.78
CA VAL A 54 -5.09 13.47 8.31
C VAL A 54 -5.79 14.71 7.77
N SER A 55 -6.85 15.19 8.42
CA SER A 55 -7.62 16.37 7.98
C SER A 55 -6.84 17.67 8.05
N ALA A 56 -5.73 17.70 8.79
CA ALA A 56 -4.83 18.85 8.86
C ALA A 56 -3.92 18.98 7.62
N TYR A 57 -3.82 17.94 6.79
CA TYR A 57 -2.90 17.86 5.65
C TYR A 57 -3.63 17.96 4.31
N SER A 58 -2.87 18.20 3.25
CA SER A 58 -3.40 18.09 1.88
C SER A 58 -3.61 16.61 1.55
N VAL A 59 -4.79 16.28 1.04
CA VAL A 59 -5.18 14.91 0.72
C VAL A 59 -5.65 14.76 -0.72
N LYS A 60 -5.55 13.54 -1.26
CA LYS A 60 -6.09 13.19 -2.58
C LYS A 60 -6.55 11.73 -2.62
N ALA A 61 -7.37 11.42 -3.63
CA ALA A 61 -7.74 10.05 -3.95
C ALA A 61 -6.53 9.21 -4.34
N PRO A 62 -6.39 7.97 -3.81
CA PRO A 62 -5.44 7.01 -4.35
C PRO A 62 -5.92 6.45 -5.68
N ILE A 63 -4.98 5.85 -6.42
CA ILE A 63 -5.30 5.02 -7.57
C ILE A 63 -5.58 3.61 -7.05
N VAL A 64 -6.75 3.09 -7.40
CA VAL A 64 -7.18 1.73 -7.10
C VAL A 64 -7.24 0.95 -8.41
N SER A 65 -6.45 -0.11 -8.51
CA SER A 65 -6.43 -1.02 -9.65
C SER A 65 -6.80 -2.41 -9.17
N ILE A 66 -7.91 -2.96 -9.66
CA ILE A 66 -8.39 -4.31 -9.32
C ILE A 66 -8.48 -5.12 -10.61
N ASP A 67 -7.83 -6.27 -10.62
CA ASP A 67 -7.85 -7.24 -11.71
C ASP A 67 -8.22 -8.61 -11.14
N ASP A 68 -9.38 -9.13 -11.54
CA ASP A 68 -10.05 -10.30 -10.95
C ASP A 68 -10.17 -10.22 -9.41
N CYS A 69 -9.28 -10.92 -8.71
CA CYS A 69 -9.22 -11.00 -7.25
C CYS A 69 -7.90 -10.43 -6.70
N SER A 70 -7.12 -9.73 -7.53
CA SER A 70 -5.90 -9.04 -7.14
C SER A 70 -6.16 -7.54 -7.17
N GLY A 71 -5.73 -6.83 -6.12
CA GLY A 71 -5.92 -5.39 -5.99
C GLY A 71 -4.63 -4.70 -5.57
N THR A 72 -4.39 -3.54 -6.16
CA THR A 72 -3.29 -2.64 -5.79
C THR A 72 -3.87 -1.25 -5.55
N VAL A 73 -3.56 -0.67 -4.40
CA VAL A 73 -3.89 0.71 -4.06
C VAL A 73 -2.60 1.48 -3.84
N TYR A 74 -2.44 2.62 -4.51
CA TYR A 74 -1.22 3.43 -4.39
C TYR A 74 -1.48 4.91 -4.58
N CYS A 75 -0.50 5.71 -4.18
CA CYS A 75 -0.50 7.16 -4.35
C CYS A 75 0.53 7.57 -5.40
N GLU A 76 0.18 8.51 -6.28
CA GLU A 76 1.17 9.11 -7.17
C GLU A 76 2.05 10.14 -6.45
N GLY A 77 3.31 10.28 -6.86
CA GLY A 77 4.23 11.28 -6.30
C GLY A 77 4.65 10.97 -4.85
N GLU A 78 4.86 12.01 -4.06
CA GLU A 78 5.43 11.91 -2.70
C GLU A 78 4.37 11.80 -1.58
N TYR A 79 3.14 11.42 -1.93
CA TYR A 79 2.07 11.26 -0.94
C TYR A 79 2.21 9.93 -0.21
N SER A 80 1.90 9.93 1.08
CA SER A 80 1.85 8.73 1.90
C SER A 80 0.46 8.11 1.83
N LEU A 81 0.39 6.81 1.52
CA LEU A 81 -0.82 6.01 1.51
C LEU A 81 -1.21 5.63 2.95
N VAL A 82 -2.46 5.90 3.28
CA VAL A 82 -3.11 5.46 4.51
C VAL A 82 -4.37 4.66 4.16
N VAL A 83 -4.50 3.47 4.71
CA VAL A 83 -5.64 2.58 4.49
C VAL A 83 -6.43 2.46 5.79
N PHE A 84 -7.73 2.66 5.69
CA PHE A 84 -8.70 2.60 6.78
C PHE A 84 -9.63 1.39 6.60
N ASP A 85 -9.71 0.57 7.64
CA ASP A 85 -10.78 -0.41 7.85
C ASP A 85 -11.76 0.13 8.91
N THR A 86 -12.78 -0.65 9.26
CA THR A 86 -13.79 -0.34 10.28
C THR A 86 -13.15 0.07 11.62
N ASP A 87 -12.09 -0.63 12.02
CA ASP A 87 -11.45 -0.51 13.33
C ASP A 87 -9.92 -0.39 13.25
N LYS A 88 -9.36 -0.32 12.05
CA LYS A 88 -7.90 -0.34 11.83
C LYS A 88 -7.47 0.79 10.91
N VAL A 89 -6.32 1.36 11.22
CA VAL A 89 -5.64 2.31 10.33
C VAL A 89 -4.23 1.80 10.11
N THR A 90 -3.87 1.67 8.84
CA THR A 90 -2.56 1.19 8.42
C THR A 90 -1.92 2.21 7.50
N MET A 91 -0.73 2.66 7.87
CA MET A 91 0.09 3.54 7.04
C MET A 91 1.05 2.70 6.20
N PHE A 92 0.99 2.88 4.89
CA PHE A 92 1.89 2.25 3.91
C PHE A 92 2.96 3.24 3.42
N ASP A 93 2.88 4.51 3.84
CA ASP A 93 3.78 5.57 3.40
C ASP A 93 3.87 5.62 1.85
N LYS A 94 5.06 5.63 1.26
CA LYS A 94 5.21 5.69 -0.21
C LYS A 94 4.96 4.35 -0.91
N TYR A 95 4.66 3.29 -0.17
CA TYR A 95 4.45 1.96 -0.72
C TYR A 95 2.99 1.74 -1.12
N SER A 96 2.79 0.86 -2.10
CA SER A 96 1.48 0.36 -2.47
C SER A 96 0.95 -0.61 -1.43
N ALA A 97 -0.36 -0.65 -1.28
CA ALA A 97 -1.08 -1.73 -0.61
C ALA A 97 -1.48 -2.76 -1.68
N ASP A 98 -0.74 -3.86 -1.74
CA ASP A 98 -0.97 -4.98 -2.65
C ASP A 98 -1.64 -6.12 -1.91
N GLY A 99 -2.73 -6.64 -2.47
CA GLY A 99 -3.49 -7.69 -1.81
C GLY A 99 -4.43 -8.47 -2.71
N PHE A 100 -5.03 -9.49 -2.10
CA PHE A 100 -5.93 -10.41 -2.75
C PHE A 100 -7.31 -10.39 -2.09
N CYS A 101 -8.36 -10.30 -2.89
CA CYS A 101 -9.74 -10.45 -2.48
C CYS A 101 -10.03 -11.95 -2.30
N ASP A 102 -10.44 -12.35 -1.10
CA ASP A 102 -10.96 -13.69 -0.85
C ASP A 102 -12.43 -13.76 -1.33
N PRO A 103 -12.74 -14.58 -2.35
CA PRO A 103 -14.10 -14.67 -2.90
C PRO A 103 -15.11 -15.23 -1.91
N PHE A 104 -14.71 -16.03 -0.92
CA PHE A 104 -15.64 -16.64 0.02
C PHE A 104 -16.02 -15.70 1.16
N THR A 105 -15.05 -14.94 1.67
CA THR A 105 -15.26 -14.01 2.78
C THR A 105 -15.53 -12.58 2.31
N GLN A 106 -15.24 -12.27 1.05
CA GLN A 106 -15.31 -10.94 0.45
C GLN A 106 -14.46 -9.92 1.25
N THR A 107 -13.28 -10.37 1.69
CA THR A 107 -12.30 -9.56 2.43
C THR A 107 -10.98 -9.45 1.68
N TRP A 108 -10.27 -8.35 1.92
CA TRP A 108 -8.96 -8.10 1.34
C TRP A 108 -7.85 -8.63 2.23
N ASN A 109 -6.90 -9.36 1.67
CA ASN A 109 -5.70 -9.82 2.35
C ASN A 109 -4.50 -9.08 1.76
N VAL A 110 -3.95 -8.14 2.51
CA VAL A 110 -2.90 -7.21 2.05
C VAL A 110 -1.59 -7.52 2.77
N ASP A 111 -0.49 -7.57 2.03
CA ASP A 111 0.84 -7.63 2.63
C ASP A 111 1.24 -6.23 3.09
N LYS A 112 1.36 -6.04 4.40
CA LYS A 112 1.67 -4.74 4.99
C LYS A 112 3.15 -4.39 4.90
N ASP A 113 4.01 -5.36 5.17
CA ASP A 113 5.41 -5.14 5.51
C ASP A 113 6.37 -5.79 4.50
N GLY A 114 5.84 -6.34 3.40
CA GLY A 114 6.63 -7.10 2.42
C GLY A 114 7.22 -8.40 2.98
N SER A 115 6.72 -8.83 4.14
CA SER A 115 7.20 -10.01 4.88
C SER A 115 6.47 -11.28 4.47
N GLY A 116 5.43 -11.17 3.62
CA GLY A 116 4.50 -12.24 3.30
C GLY A 116 3.41 -12.47 4.36
N SER A 117 3.40 -11.68 5.45
CA SER A 117 2.33 -11.74 6.45
C SER A 117 1.12 -10.93 5.99
N LEU A 118 0.08 -11.63 5.57
CA LEU A 118 -1.16 -11.01 5.09
C LEU A 118 -2.02 -10.50 6.27
N THR A 119 -2.45 -9.26 6.17
CA THR A 119 -3.41 -8.64 7.08
C THR A 119 -4.78 -8.57 6.40
N THR A 120 -5.81 -9.05 7.08
CA THR A 120 -7.19 -9.01 6.56
C THR A 120 -7.87 -7.68 6.87
N PHE A 121 -8.43 -7.08 5.82
CA PHE A 121 -9.24 -5.87 5.82
C PHE A 121 -10.64 -6.20 5.30
N LYS A 122 -11.69 -5.73 5.99
CA LYS A 122 -13.07 -5.89 5.49
C LYS A 122 -13.33 -4.97 4.31
N THR A 123 -12.92 -3.72 4.45
CA THR A 123 -13.04 -2.70 3.41
C THR A 123 -11.72 -1.98 3.24
N LEU A 124 -11.23 -1.85 2.01
CA LEU A 124 -10.04 -1.05 1.71
C LEU A 124 -10.42 0.39 1.38
N ARG A 125 -10.39 1.27 2.39
CA ARG A 125 -10.63 2.70 2.19
C ARG A 125 -9.30 3.43 2.20
N GLY A 126 -8.77 3.76 1.02
CA GLY A 126 -7.45 4.36 0.88
C GLY A 126 -7.50 5.88 0.79
N LEU A 127 -6.54 6.58 1.38
CA LEU A 127 -6.36 8.03 1.32
C LEU A 127 -4.88 8.35 1.10
N CYS A 128 -4.58 9.26 0.18
CA CYS A 128 -3.23 9.78 0.02
C CYS A 128 -3.08 11.08 0.79
N VAL A 129 -2.07 11.16 1.66
CA VAL A 129 -1.84 12.31 2.55
C VAL A 129 -0.44 12.88 2.30
N ASP A 130 -0.34 14.19 2.12
CA ASP A 130 0.94 14.89 2.01
C ASP A 130 1.40 15.34 3.40
N TYR A 131 2.27 14.55 4.03
CA TYR A 131 2.91 14.90 5.30
C TYR A 131 4.14 15.81 5.14
N SER A 132 4.42 16.32 3.94
CA SER A 132 5.49 17.28 3.75
C SER A 132 5.27 18.48 4.68
N PRO A 133 6.33 19.00 5.33
CA PRO A 133 6.20 20.27 6.05
C PRO A 133 5.63 21.30 5.08
N PRO A 134 4.74 22.20 5.55
CA PRO A 134 4.09 23.18 4.68
C PRO A 134 5.19 23.84 3.85
N LYS A 135 5.07 23.77 2.52
CA LYS A 135 6.00 24.46 1.63
C LYS A 135 5.92 25.93 1.97
N THR A 136 6.81 26.39 2.85
CA THR A 136 7.04 27.82 3.09
C THR A 136 7.53 28.33 1.76
N THR A 137 6.60 28.80 0.92
CA THR A 137 6.96 29.64 -0.20
C THR A 137 7.72 30.79 0.45
N PRO A 138 9.01 31.02 0.13
CA PRO A 138 9.68 32.19 0.63
C PRO A 138 8.81 33.37 0.21
N LYS A 139 8.17 34.02 1.19
CA LYS A 139 7.49 35.27 0.94
C LYS A 139 8.56 36.16 0.30
N PRO A 140 8.35 36.74 -0.90
CA PRO A 140 9.36 37.59 -1.52
C PRO A 140 9.73 38.69 -0.51
N GLY A 141 10.91 38.59 0.10
CA GLY A 141 11.36 39.49 1.16
C GLY A 141 11.72 38.87 2.52
N VAL A 142 11.55 37.57 2.76
CA VAL A 142 12.08 36.94 3.98
C VAL A 142 13.29 36.07 3.62
N PHE A 143 14.49 36.62 3.86
CA PHE A 143 15.73 35.84 3.86
C PHE A 143 15.70 34.86 5.04
N VAL A 144 15.49 33.60 4.74
CA VAL A 144 15.73 32.51 5.70
C VAL A 144 17.21 32.18 5.62
N PHE A 145 17.98 32.55 6.64
CA PHE A 145 19.32 32.02 6.81
C PHE A 145 19.19 30.59 7.35
N GLU A 146 19.54 29.59 6.53
CA GLU A 146 19.76 28.23 7.03
C GLU A 146 20.95 28.22 7.99
N PRO A 147 20.81 27.76 9.24
CA PRO A 147 21.97 27.43 10.05
C PRO A 147 22.53 26.11 9.50
N TYR A 148 23.61 26.17 8.73
CA TYR A 148 24.43 24.99 8.52
C TYR A 148 24.95 24.52 9.89
N SER A 149 24.66 23.27 10.25
CA SER A 149 25.22 22.58 11.41
C SER A 149 26.74 22.58 11.32
N GLY A 150 27.37 23.55 12.00
CA GLY A 150 28.81 23.58 12.23
C GLY A 150 29.18 22.70 13.41
N TYR A 151 29.99 21.67 13.18
CA TYR A 151 30.67 20.96 14.26
C TYR A 151 31.66 21.92 14.93
N LEU A 152 31.45 22.21 16.21
CA LEU A 152 32.42 22.92 17.04
C LEU A 152 33.62 22.01 17.31
N ASN A 153 34.68 22.14 16.52
CA ASN A 153 35.99 21.64 16.94
C ASN A 153 36.66 22.72 17.78
N GLY A 154 36.76 22.45 19.08
CA GLY A 154 37.43 23.31 20.04
C GLY A 154 38.91 23.45 19.69
N ASN A 155 39.30 24.61 19.17
CA ASN A 155 40.43 25.40 19.63
C ASN A 155 40.67 26.59 18.68
N ASN A 156 40.70 27.78 19.29
CA ASN A 156 41.24 29.06 18.82
C ASN A 156 40.31 30.02 18.06
N ASN A 157 40.13 31.17 18.70
CA ASN A 157 39.49 32.39 18.21
C ASN A 157 40.12 32.92 16.92
N GLN A 158 39.63 32.50 15.75
CA GLN A 158 39.76 33.26 14.52
C GLN A 158 38.41 33.33 13.80
N LEU A 159 37.81 34.51 13.80
CA LEU A 159 36.77 34.91 12.86
C LEU A 159 37.38 34.81 11.45
N ARG A 160 37.15 33.70 10.74
CA ARG A 160 37.40 33.64 9.30
C ARG A 160 36.19 34.25 8.60
N THR A 161 36.41 35.40 7.98
CA THR A 161 35.49 35.99 7.00
C THR A 161 35.28 34.97 5.87
N PHE A 162 34.08 34.41 5.74
CA PHE A 162 33.73 33.58 4.60
C PHE A 162 33.26 34.47 3.46
N SER A 163 34.05 34.47 2.37
CA SER A 163 33.72 35.15 1.12
C SER A 163 32.52 34.45 0.46
N CYS A 164 31.41 35.17 0.26
CA CYS A 164 30.31 34.69 -0.59
C CYS A 164 30.70 34.91 -2.06
N ASN A 165 30.87 33.83 -2.82
CA ASN A 165 30.89 33.91 -4.28
C ASN A 165 29.44 33.96 -4.79
N MET A 166 29.06 35.09 -5.38
CA MET A 166 27.84 35.24 -6.18
C MET A 166 28.01 34.46 -7.49
N TRP A 167 27.12 33.50 -7.76
CA TRP A 167 26.93 32.99 -9.12
C TRP A 167 25.69 33.67 -9.72
N ARG A 168 25.85 34.15 -10.96
CA ARG A 168 24.94 35.03 -11.69
C ARG A 168 23.85 34.25 -12.41
#